data_AF-A0A3M1QEN8-F1
#
_entry.id   AF-A0A3M1QEN8-F1
#
_cell.length_a   1.000
_cell.length_b   1.000
_cell.length_c   1.000
_cell.angle_alpha   90.00
_cell.angle_beta   90.00
_cell.angle_gamma   90.00
#
_symmetry.space_group_name_H-M   'P 1'
#
loop_
_entity.id
_entity.type
_entity.pdbx_description
1 polymer ?
#
loop_
_entity_poly.entity_id
_entity_poly.type
_entity_poly.pdbx_seq_one_letter_code
_entity_poly.pdbx_strand_id
1 'polypeptide(L)'
;MIQLSAVLIAMSIFFGIIGFLRGWDKELISTAGIILGLFALFQFDTFIRNVLLAGVTQTQIFFVQTFIFITIVFFAYQTRALIGDDVERGRNRGRDTLQESVLGGIVGILNGYLIWGTLWYFMDINQYPLAPQIIAPAPGSPSEAWIDLLPLTVLGGGVNGSGDFLAIAVIILFLFVLIVI
;
A
#
# COMPACT_ATOMS: atom_id res chain seq x y z
N MET A 1 0.45 -25.36 -5.82
CA MET A 1 0.98 -24.22 -5.04
C MET A 1 0.14 -23.01 -5.39
N ILE A 2 -0.27 -22.21 -4.40
CA ILE A 2 -1.05 -20.99 -4.67
C ILE A 2 -0.09 -19.93 -5.22
N GLN A 3 -0.50 -19.22 -6.27
CA GLN A 3 0.28 -18.15 -6.87
C GLN A 3 0.25 -16.89 -5.99
N LEU A 4 1.39 -16.21 -5.84
CA LEU A 4 1.47 -14.95 -5.06
C LEU A 4 0.64 -13.85 -5.70
N SER A 5 0.59 -13.80 -7.04
CA SER A 5 -0.30 -12.91 -7.78
C SER A 5 -1.78 -13.16 -7.45
N ALA A 6 -2.18 -14.41 -7.26
CA ALA A 6 -3.56 -14.73 -6.87
C ALA A 6 -3.88 -14.25 -5.45
N VAL A 7 -2.93 -14.36 -4.51
CA VAL A 7 -3.07 -13.82 -3.15
C VAL A 7 -3.18 -12.30 -3.19
N LEU A 8 -2.32 -11.63 -3.96
CA LEU A 8 -2.36 -10.18 -4.14
C LEU A 8 -3.72 -9.70 -4.65
N ILE A 9 -4.24 -10.33 -5.71
CA ILE A 9 -5.54 -9.98 -6.27
C ILE A 9 -6.66 -10.24 -5.25
N ALA A 10 -6.66 -11.41 -4.60
CA ALA A 10 -7.67 -11.76 -3.61
C ALA A 10 -7.70 -10.75 -2.44
N MET A 11 -6.54 -10.37 -1.92
CA MET A 11 -6.44 -9.38 -0.86
C MET A 11 -6.82 -7.97 -1.33
N SER A 12 -6.49 -7.61 -2.57
CA SER A 12 -6.92 -6.33 -3.16
C SER A 12 -8.44 -6.26 -3.26
N ILE A 13 -9.09 -7.32 -3.74
CA ILE A 13 -10.56 -7.42 -3.77
C ILE A 13 -11.15 -7.35 -2.37
N PHE A 14 -10.55 -8.03 -1.39
CA PHE A 14 -11.02 -7.99 0.00
C PHE A 14 -10.99 -6.57 0.57
N PHE A 15 -9.91 -5.81 0.34
CA PHE A 15 -9.86 -4.39 0.71
C PHE A 15 -10.84 -3.55 -0.10
N GLY A 16 -11.17 -3.94 -1.33
CA GLY A 16 -12.28 -3.35 -2.08
C GLY A 16 -13.62 -3.50 -1.37
N ILE A 17 -13.91 -4.66 -0.79
CA ILE A 17 -15.12 -4.87 0.00
C ILE A 17 -15.10 -3.97 1.25
N ILE A 18 -13.96 -3.88 1.95
CA ILE A 18 -13.80 -2.98 3.10
C ILE A 18 -14.05 -1.52 2.70
N GLY A 19 -13.43 -1.08 1.60
CA GLY A 19 -13.59 0.28 1.08
C GLY A 19 -15.03 0.59 0.66
N PHE A 20 -15.73 -0.38 0.09
CA PHE A 20 -17.15 -0.24 -0.26
C PHE A 20 -18.03 0.05 0.97
N LEU A 21 -17.73 -0.61 2.09
CA LEU A 21 -18.44 -0.42 3.36
C LEU A 21 -18.00 0.85 4.09
N ARG A 22 -16.74 1.27 3.94
CA ARG A 22 -16.15 2.40 4.67
C ARG A 22 -16.41 3.76 4.00
N GLY A 23 -16.55 3.79 2.68
CA GLY A 23 -16.77 5.00 1.88
C GLY A 23 -15.47 5.63 1.37
N TRP A 24 -15.56 6.33 0.23
CA TRP A 24 -14.40 6.83 -0.52
C TRP A 24 -13.56 7.87 0.23
N ASP A 25 -14.18 8.83 0.92
CA ASP A 25 -13.46 9.89 1.64
C ASP A 25 -12.44 9.32 2.63
N LYS A 26 -12.83 8.28 3.37
CA LYS A 26 -11.99 7.64 4.40
C LYS A 26 -10.90 6.77 3.78
N GLU A 27 -11.23 6.03 2.72
CA GLU A 27 -10.24 5.23 2.00
C GLU A 27 -9.19 6.12 1.33
N LEU A 28 -9.57 7.28 0.79
CA LEU A 28 -8.65 8.16 0.10
C LEU A 28 -7.63 8.81 1.03
N ILE A 29 -8.06 9.21 2.23
CA ILE A 29 -7.13 9.68 3.28
C ILE A 29 -6.15 8.57 3.66
N SER A 30 -6.66 7.33 3.75
CA SER A 30 -5.81 6.17 4.02
C SER A 30 -4.82 5.94 2.87
N THR A 31 -5.24 6.11 1.61
CA THR A 31 -4.37 6.05 0.42
C THR A 31 -3.24 7.06 0.50
N ALA A 32 -3.53 8.31 0.88
CA ALA A 32 -2.52 9.35 1.04
C ALA A 32 -1.49 8.98 2.12
N GLY A 33 -1.96 8.47 3.27
CA GLY A 33 -1.07 7.99 4.34
C GLY A 33 -0.21 6.79 3.92
N ILE A 34 -0.78 5.84 3.16
CA ILE A 34 -0.05 4.69 2.62
C ILE A 34 1.04 5.17 1.66
N ILE A 35 0.71 6.04 0.70
CA ILE A 35 1.68 6.54 -0.29
C ILE A 35 2.78 7.37 0.35
N LEU A 36 2.45 8.18 1.36
CA LEU A 36 3.46 8.87 2.16
C LEU A 36 4.36 7.89 2.92
N GLY A 37 3.80 6.80 3.45
CA GLY A 37 4.56 5.72 4.07
C GLY A 37 5.50 5.02 3.09
N LEU A 38 5.02 4.73 1.87
CA LEU A 38 5.84 4.19 0.79
C LEU A 38 6.98 5.13 0.42
N PHE A 39 6.70 6.43 0.32
CA PHE A 39 7.72 7.43 0.05
C PHE A 39 8.78 7.48 1.13
N ALA A 40 8.39 7.52 2.39
CA ALA A 40 9.32 7.51 3.50
C ALA A 40 10.19 6.24 3.47
N LEU A 41 9.57 5.07 3.31
CA LEU A 41 10.32 3.81 3.27
C LEU A 41 11.27 3.73 2.08
N PHE A 42 10.86 4.22 0.91
CA PHE A 42 11.70 4.27 -0.28
C PHE A 42 12.88 5.23 -0.09
N GLN A 43 12.61 6.47 0.34
CA GLN A 43 13.62 7.52 0.51
C GLN A 43 14.64 7.17 1.59
N PHE A 44 14.21 6.50 2.66
CA PHE A 44 15.06 6.11 3.77
C PHE A 44 15.58 4.68 3.67
N ASP A 45 15.31 3.92 2.59
CA ASP A 45 15.70 2.51 2.46
C ASP A 45 17.22 2.33 2.63
N THR A 46 18.02 3.17 1.96
CA THR A 46 19.49 3.17 2.08
C THR A 46 19.94 3.41 3.52
N PHE A 47 19.30 4.35 4.23
CA PHE A 47 19.63 4.63 5.61
C PHE A 47 19.23 3.47 6.55
N ILE A 48 18.03 2.92 6.36
CA ILE A 48 17.53 1.79 7.16
C ILE A 48 18.43 0.57 6.97
N ARG A 49 18.77 0.21 5.74
CA ARG A 49 19.56 -0.98 5.42
C ARG A 49 21.04 -0.84 5.77
N ASN A 50 21.66 0.28 5.37
CA ASN A 50 23.11 0.41 5.43
C ASN A 50 23.62 1.06 6.72
N VAL A 51 22.76 1.79 7.46
CA VAL A 51 23.15 2.45 8.71
C VAL A 51 22.50 1.76 9.90
N LEU A 52 21.17 1.68 9.93
CA LEU A 52 20.46 1.12 11.10
C LEU A 52 20.59 -0.40 11.21
N LEU A 53 20.57 -1.11 10.08
CA LEU A 53 20.59 -2.57 10.01
C LEU A 53 21.87 -3.11 9.40
N ALA A 54 22.98 -2.35 9.53
CA ALA A 54 24.28 -2.78 9.05
C ALA A 54 24.69 -4.12 9.70
N GLY A 55 25.00 -5.13 8.89
CA GLY A 55 25.42 -6.45 9.38
C GLY A 55 24.30 -7.37 9.85
N VAL A 56 23.04 -6.98 9.64
CA VAL A 56 21.85 -7.76 10.00
C VAL A 56 21.44 -8.68 8.85
N THR A 57 20.79 -9.82 9.15
CA THR A 57 20.34 -10.77 8.11
C THR A 57 19.19 -10.20 7.26
N GLN A 58 19.06 -10.66 6.02
CA GLN A 58 17.98 -10.23 5.10
C GLN A 58 16.58 -10.49 5.69
N THR A 59 16.41 -11.59 6.43
CA THR A 59 15.17 -11.92 7.14
C THR A 59 14.80 -10.87 8.18
N GLN A 60 15.77 -10.42 8.97
CA GLN A 60 15.52 -9.38 9.98
C GLN A 60 15.22 -8.02 9.32
N ILE A 61 15.91 -7.67 8.24
CA ILE A 61 15.62 -6.46 7.46
C ILE A 61 14.17 -6.48 6.95
N PHE A 62 13.74 -7.61 6.37
CA PHE A 62 12.35 -7.80 5.93
C PHE A 62 11.35 -7.56 7.06
N PHE A 63 11.58 -8.14 8.24
CA PHE A 63 10.66 -7.96 9.38
C PHE A 63 10.60 -6.51 9.86
N VAL A 64 11.74 -5.81 9.92
CA VAL A 64 11.77 -4.40 10.34
C VAL A 64 11.02 -3.52 9.34
N GLN A 65 11.29 -3.68 8.03
CA GLN A 65 10.59 -2.92 6.98
C GLN A 65 9.09 -3.18 6.99
N THR A 66 8.71 -4.46 7.09
CA THR A 66 7.31 -4.89 7.17
C THR A 66 6.63 -4.30 8.41
N PHE A 67 7.28 -4.34 9.57
CA PHE A 67 6.74 -3.80 10.82
C PHE A 67 6.53 -2.28 10.77
N ILE A 68 7.52 -1.53 10.27
CA ILE A 68 7.40 -0.08 10.07
C ILE A 68 6.26 0.22 9.11
N PHE A 69 6.20 -0.47 7.97
CA PHE A 69 5.15 -0.26 6.97
C PHE A 69 3.76 -0.55 7.54
N ILE A 70 3.55 -1.70 8.18
CA ILE A 70 2.27 -2.06 8.81
C ILE A 70 1.87 -1.03 9.87
N THR A 71 2.83 -0.52 10.65
CA THR A 71 2.56 0.52 11.64
C THR A 71 2.07 1.81 10.98
N ILE A 72 2.71 2.25 9.89
CA ILE A 72 2.27 3.42 9.14
C ILE A 72 0.87 3.20 8.53
N VAL A 73 0.64 2.04 7.89
CA VAL A 73 -0.67 1.67 7.32
C VAL A 73 -1.74 1.67 8.41
N PHE A 74 -1.45 1.09 9.58
CA PHE A 74 -2.37 1.07 10.71
C PHE A 74 -2.78 2.49 11.11
N PHE A 75 -1.82 3.41 11.28
CA PHE A 75 -2.12 4.80 11.61
C PHE A 75 -2.85 5.54 10.47
N ALA A 76 -2.52 5.27 9.21
CA ALA A 76 -3.21 5.83 8.05
C ALA A 76 -4.71 5.46 8.06
N TYR A 77 -5.05 4.22 8.43
CA TYR A 77 -6.45 3.80 8.60
C TYR A 77 -7.12 4.36 9.86
N GLN A 78 -6.36 4.57 10.94
CA GLN A 78 -6.89 5.07 12.22
C GLN A 78 -7.13 6.59 12.24
N THR A 79 -6.45 7.38 11.39
CA THR A 79 -6.37 8.85 11.51
C THR A 79 -7.73 9.56 11.60
N ARG A 80 -8.80 9.04 10.98
CA ARG A 80 -10.16 9.63 11.08
C ARG A 80 -11.01 9.15 12.26
N ALA A 81 -10.59 8.13 13.01
CA ALA A 81 -11.24 7.82 14.29
C ALA A 81 -10.98 8.93 15.34
N LEU A 82 -9.95 9.75 15.13
CA LEU A 82 -9.48 10.77 16.07
C LEU A 82 -9.83 12.22 15.65
N ILE A 83 -10.16 12.45 14.38
CA ILE A 83 -10.41 13.79 13.80
C ILE A 83 -11.84 13.82 13.25
N GLY A 84 -12.79 14.16 14.11
CA GLY A 84 -14.12 14.66 13.75
C GLY A 84 -15.09 13.61 13.20
N ASP A 85 -15.90 13.05 14.10
CA ASP A 85 -17.35 13.15 13.89
C ASP A 85 -17.67 14.65 13.81
N ASP A 86 -18.17 15.08 12.66
CA ASP A 86 -19.08 16.23 12.46
C ASP A 86 -18.91 16.77 11.03
N VAL A 87 -19.94 16.55 10.21
CA VAL A 87 -20.92 17.57 9.82
C VAL A 87 -21.84 16.93 8.79
N GLU A 88 -23.13 16.96 9.11
CA GLU A 88 -24.26 16.64 8.26
C GLU A 88 -24.04 16.87 6.75
N ARG A 89 -24.23 15.81 5.96
CA ARG A 89 -24.94 15.95 4.69
C ARG A 89 -26.25 15.19 4.77
N GLY A 90 -27.21 15.87 5.40
CA GLY A 90 -28.60 15.58 5.13
C GLY A 90 -28.91 15.73 3.64
N ARG A 91 -29.84 14.89 3.18
CA ARG A 91 -30.84 15.20 2.14
C ARG A 91 -30.66 14.67 0.71
N ASN A 92 -30.05 13.50 0.48
CA ASN A 92 -30.32 12.64 -0.71
C ASN A 92 -29.85 11.17 -0.54
N ARG A 93 -30.48 10.41 0.37
CA ARG A 93 -29.93 9.15 0.93
C ARG A 93 -30.03 7.87 0.07
N GLY A 94 -30.47 7.92 -1.18
CA GLY A 94 -30.74 6.69 -1.96
C GLY A 94 -29.74 6.38 -3.08
N ARG A 95 -29.29 7.40 -3.82
CA ARG A 95 -28.45 7.23 -5.02
C ARG A 95 -27.01 7.69 -4.79
N ASP A 96 -26.82 8.74 -4.00
CA ASP A 96 -25.50 9.28 -3.68
C ASP A 96 -24.69 8.27 -2.82
N THR A 97 -25.38 7.49 -1.99
CA THR A 97 -24.76 6.46 -1.12
C THR A 97 -24.16 5.29 -1.90
N LEU A 98 -24.81 4.81 -2.97
CA LEU A 98 -24.26 3.73 -3.80
C LEU A 98 -23.03 4.20 -4.58
N GLN A 99 -23.05 5.43 -5.09
CA GLN A 99 -21.88 5.99 -5.79
C GLN A 99 -20.69 6.15 -4.84
N GLU A 100 -20.91 6.71 -3.64
CA GLU A 100 -19.88 6.85 -2.61
C GLU A 100 -19.29 5.50 -2.16
N SER A 101 -20.14 4.47 -2.03
CA SER A 101 -19.69 3.10 -1.72
C SER A 101 -18.92 2.47 -2.88
N VAL A 102 -19.39 2.58 -4.13
CA VAL A 102 -18.65 2.02 -5.28
C VAL A 102 -17.27 2.68 -5.44
N LEU A 103 -17.20 4.00 -5.30
CA LEU A 103 -15.93 4.73 -5.29
C LEU A 103 -15.03 4.27 -4.13
N GLY A 104 -15.60 4.10 -2.94
CA GLY A 104 -14.90 3.52 -1.80
C GLY A 104 -14.34 2.14 -2.09
N GLY A 105 -15.08 1.31 -2.82
CA GLY A 105 -14.61 -0.01 -3.23
C GLY A 105 -13.45 0.04 -4.21
N ILE A 106 -13.48 0.95 -5.18
CA ILE A 106 -12.36 1.13 -6.14
C ILE A 106 -11.10 1.59 -5.41
N VAL A 107 -11.22 2.60 -4.53
CA VAL A 107 -10.08 3.08 -3.73
C VAL A 107 -9.60 2.00 -2.75
N GLY A 108 -10.52 1.21 -2.19
CA GLY A 108 -10.19 0.05 -1.37
C GLY A 108 -9.35 -0.99 -2.13
N ILE A 109 -9.71 -1.31 -3.38
CA ILE A 109 -8.89 -2.22 -4.23
C ILE A 109 -7.49 -1.65 -4.42
N LEU A 110 -7.39 -0.36 -4.73
CA LEU A 110 -6.10 0.32 -4.86
C LEU A 110 -5.29 0.23 -3.56
N ASN A 111 -5.91 0.50 -2.41
CA ASN A 111 -5.25 0.40 -1.11
C ASN A 111 -4.77 -1.03 -0.81
N GLY A 112 -5.60 -2.03 -1.07
CA GLY A 112 -5.21 -3.42 -0.92
C GLY A 112 -4.02 -3.81 -1.79
N TYR A 113 -4.00 -3.36 -3.05
CA TYR A 113 -2.87 -3.53 -3.95
C TYR A 113 -1.61 -2.80 -3.44
N LEU A 114 -1.73 -1.56 -2.96
CA LEU A 114 -0.60 -0.81 -2.40
C LEU A 114 -0.02 -1.51 -1.17
N ILE A 115 -0.86 -2.02 -0.28
CA ILE A 115 -0.43 -2.67 0.96
C ILE A 115 0.20 -4.03 0.65
N TRP A 116 -0.56 -4.94 0.04
CA TRP A 116 -0.10 -6.31 -0.19
C TRP A 116 0.98 -6.40 -1.27
N GLY A 117 0.93 -5.53 -2.28
CA GLY A 117 1.98 -5.42 -3.28
C GLY A 117 3.29 -4.93 -2.68
N THR A 118 3.24 -4.02 -1.70
CA THR A 118 4.45 -3.57 -0.99
C THR A 118 5.01 -4.65 -0.08
N LEU A 119 4.15 -5.39 0.63
CA LEU A 119 4.60 -6.53 1.43
C LEU A 119 5.29 -7.59 0.56
N TRP A 120 4.74 -7.85 -0.63
CA TRP A 120 5.38 -8.74 -1.60
C TRP A 120 6.69 -8.14 -2.13
N TYR A 121 6.74 -6.85 -2.44
CA TYR A 121 7.98 -6.17 -2.82
C TYR A 121 9.09 -6.34 -1.77
N PHE A 122 8.76 -6.22 -0.47
CA PHE A 122 9.75 -6.48 0.59
C PHE A 122 10.22 -7.93 0.63
N MET A 123 9.37 -8.90 0.29
CA MET A 123 9.83 -10.29 0.15
C MET A 123 10.79 -10.42 -1.02
N ASP A 124 10.49 -9.80 -2.16
CA ASP A 124 11.28 -9.91 -3.39
C ASP A 124 12.69 -9.33 -3.24
N ILE A 125 12.80 -8.09 -2.76
CA ILE A 125 14.10 -7.41 -2.55
C ILE A 125 14.95 -8.08 -1.46
N ASN A 126 14.34 -8.84 -0.55
CA ASN A 126 15.02 -9.60 0.50
C ASN A 126 15.13 -11.10 0.16
N GLN A 127 14.96 -11.48 -1.11
CA GLN A 127 15.19 -12.83 -1.63
C GLN A 127 14.32 -13.92 -0.97
N TYR A 128 13.05 -13.60 -0.71
CA TYR A 128 12.04 -14.51 -0.15
C TYR A 128 12.49 -15.17 1.18
N PRO A 129 12.68 -14.37 2.25
CA PRO A 129 13.26 -14.84 3.52
C PRO A 129 12.37 -15.80 4.32
N LEU A 130 11.15 -16.05 3.85
CA LEU A 130 10.16 -16.97 4.45
C LEU A 130 10.12 -18.32 3.74
N ALA A 131 11.15 -18.68 2.98
CA ALA A 131 11.28 -20.01 2.41
C ALA A 131 11.46 -21.05 3.55
N PRO A 132 10.82 -22.23 3.47
CA PRO A 132 10.10 -22.79 2.33
C PRO A 132 8.59 -22.47 2.27
N GLN A 133 8.03 -21.73 3.23
CA GLN A 133 6.58 -21.44 3.29
C GLN A 133 6.14 -20.51 2.15
N ILE A 134 6.94 -19.50 1.85
CA ILE A 134 6.76 -18.59 0.72
C ILE A 134 8.05 -18.59 -0.10
N ILE A 135 7.95 -18.97 -1.36
CA ILE A 135 9.10 -19.09 -2.26
C ILE A 135 8.99 -18.11 -3.42
N ALA A 136 10.14 -17.82 -4.05
CA ALA A 136 10.21 -17.01 -5.25
C ALA A 136 9.33 -17.60 -6.38
N PRO A 137 8.64 -16.76 -7.16
CA PRO A 137 7.97 -17.17 -8.37
C PRO A 137 8.90 -17.95 -9.31
N ALA A 138 8.40 -19.05 -9.86
CA ALA A 138 9.15 -19.77 -10.88
C ALA A 138 9.21 -18.96 -12.20
N PRO A 139 10.30 -19.07 -12.97
CA PRO A 139 10.39 -18.43 -14.29
C PRO A 139 9.24 -18.87 -15.22
N GLY A 140 8.66 -17.93 -15.96
CA GLY A 140 7.49 -18.09 -16.82
C GLY A 140 6.16 -18.22 -16.07
N SER A 141 6.14 -18.10 -14.74
CA SER A 141 4.90 -18.18 -13.98
C SER A 141 4.12 -16.86 -13.98
N PRO A 142 2.77 -16.89 -13.82
CA PRO A 142 2.00 -15.65 -13.71
C PRO A 142 2.40 -14.78 -12.53
N SER A 143 3.07 -15.29 -11.50
CA SER A 143 3.54 -14.44 -10.39
C SER A 143 4.82 -13.69 -10.73
N GLU A 144 5.67 -14.21 -11.63
CA GLU A 144 6.87 -13.49 -12.09
C GLU A 144 6.47 -12.23 -12.86
N ALA A 145 5.49 -12.32 -13.76
CA ALA A 145 4.99 -11.19 -14.55
C ALA A 145 4.40 -10.04 -13.71
N TRP A 146 4.12 -10.27 -12.43
CA TRP A 146 3.56 -9.27 -11.52
C TRP A 146 4.60 -8.58 -10.65
N ILE A 147 5.84 -9.05 -10.63
CA ILE A 147 6.95 -8.43 -9.87
C ILE A 147 7.19 -6.99 -10.39
N ASP A 148 7.15 -6.81 -11.71
CA ASP A 148 7.29 -5.52 -12.37
C ASP A 148 6.10 -4.58 -12.13
N LEU A 149 4.96 -5.15 -11.72
CA LEU A 149 3.74 -4.43 -11.40
C LEU A 149 3.60 -4.19 -9.88
N LEU A 150 4.63 -4.42 -9.07
CA LEU A 150 4.54 -4.12 -7.64
C LEU A 150 4.58 -2.60 -7.40
N PRO A 151 3.89 -2.08 -6.35
CA PRO A 151 3.75 -0.64 -6.12
C PRO A 151 5.06 0.14 -6.11
N LEU A 152 6.08 -0.36 -5.40
CA LEU A 152 7.39 0.30 -5.31
C LEU A 152 8.24 0.09 -6.57
N THR A 153 7.97 -0.94 -7.36
CA THR A 153 8.58 -1.11 -8.69
C THR A 153 8.02 -0.07 -9.66
N VAL A 154 6.70 0.11 -9.67
CA VAL A 154 6.00 1.04 -10.56
C VAL A 154 6.21 2.50 -10.15
N LEU A 155 6.02 2.83 -8.87
CA LEU A 155 6.09 4.20 -8.37
C LEU A 155 7.52 4.61 -8.01
N GLY A 156 8.29 3.70 -7.41
CA GLY A 156 9.66 3.98 -6.97
C GLY A 156 10.70 3.79 -8.08
N GLY A 157 10.39 2.99 -9.11
CA GLY A 157 11.36 2.48 -10.08
C GLY A 157 12.16 1.27 -9.57
N GLY A 158 11.67 0.61 -8.51
CA GLY A 158 12.34 -0.53 -7.88
C GLY A 158 13.60 -0.12 -7.11
N VAL A 159 14.50 -1.07 -6.87
CA VAL A 159 15.70 -0.85 -6.02
C VAL A 159 16.65 0.21 -6.59
N ASN A 160 16.65 0.43 -7.91
CA ASN A 160 17.53 1.38 -8.60
C ASN A 160 16.80 2.63 -9.10
N GLY A 161 15.53 2.81 -8.72
CA GLY A 161 14.74 3.94 -9.18
C GLY A 161 15.09 5.25 -8.47
N SER A 162 14.76 6.38 -9.09
CA SER A 162 14.90 7.71 -8.50
C SER A 162 13.77 8.07 -7.54
N GLY A 163 12.66 7.34 -7.56
CA GLY A 163 11.45 7.69 -6.80
C GLY A 163 10.67 8.88 -7.34
N ASP A 164 11.00 9.39 -8.54
CA ASP A 164 10.38 10.61 -9.09
C ASP A 164 8.86 10.49 -9.22
N PHE A 165 8.36 9.35 -9.72
CA PHE A 165 6.91 9.11 -9.82
C PHE A 165 6.25 9.04 -8.44
N LEU A 166 6.94 8.48 -7.45
CA LEU A 166 6.48 8.43 -6.07
C LEU A 166 6.41 9.83 -5.45
N ALA A 167 7.42 10.68 -5.68
CA ALA A 167 7.42 12.07 -5.25
C ALA A 167 6.27 12.87 -5.90
N ILE A 168 6.04 12.70 -7.20
CA ILE A 168 4.91 13.30 -7.91
C ILE A 168 3.58 12.81 -7.31
N ALA A 169 3.44 11.50 -7.06
CA ALA A 169 2.24 10.93 -6.47
C ALA A 169 1.96 11.53 -5.07
N VAL A 170 3.00 11.70 -4.24
CA VAL A 170 2.89 12.36 -2.93
C VAL A 170 2.42 13.81 -3.09
N ILE A 171 2.99 14.58 -4.00
CA ILE A 171 2.59 15.99 -4.23
C ILE A 171 1.13 16.07 -4.67
N ILE A 172 0.72 15.25 -5.64
CA ILE A 172 -0.66 15.24 -6.14
C ILE A 172 -1.63 14.87 -5.03
N LEU A 173 -1.34 13.81 -4.26
CA LEU A 173 -2.20 13.39 -3.16
C LEU A 173 -2.24 14.42 -2.03
N PHE A 174 -1.11 15.04 -1.71
CA PHE A 174 -1.06 16.09 -0.71
C PHE A 174 -1.92 17.29 -1.10
N LEU A 175 -1.80 17.77 -2.35
CA LEU A 175 -2.66 18.84 -2.87
C LEU A 175 -4.13 18.45 -2.87
N PHE A 176 -4.44 17.23 -3.30
CA PHE A 176 -5.81 16.73 -3.32
C PHE A 176 -6.42 16.71 -1.92
N VAL A 177 -5.70 16.14 -0.95
CA VAL A 177 -6.14 16.05 0.45
C VAL A 177 -6.33 17.45 1.04
N LEU A 178 -5.45 18.41 0.73
CA LEU A 178 -5.56 19.79 1.20
C LEU A 178 -6.75 20.55 0.60
N ILE A 179 -7.18 20.21 -0.62
CA ILE A 179 -8.32 20.86 -1.27
C ILE A 179 -9.65 20.24 -0.82
N VAL A 180 -9.67 18.93 -0.61
CA VAL A 180 -10.91 18.19 -0.32
C VAL A 180 -11.27 18.19 1.17
N ILE A 181 -10.29 18.38 2.05
CA ILE A 181 -10.48 18.51 3.50
C ILE A 181 -10.41 19.98 3.90
#